data_AF-A0A8S4NPD2-F1
#
_entry.id   AF-A0A8S4NPD2-F1
#
_cell.length_a   1.000
_cell.length_b   1.000
_cell.length_c   1.000
_cell.angle_alpha   90.00
_cell.angle_beta   90.00
_cell.angle_gamma   90.00
#
_symmetry.space_group_name_H-M   'P 1'
#
loop_
_entity.id
_entity.type
_entity.pdbx_description
1 polymer ?
#
loop_
_entity_poly.entity_id
_entity_poly.type
_entity_poly.pdbx_seq_one_letter_code
_entity_poly.pdbx_strand_id
1 'polypeptide(L)'
;CENRDGGLVSVLSQAEQNFVQSHVASGWLGLNYSDPRWTWSDGSYYHYSNWHQEQGSGSCACMLGSKEEYKWRKFPCSDLNSYFCKKNADKDECYNSPCGHGGTCVDIIPGFFC
;
A
#
# COMPACT_ATOMS: atom_id res chain seq x y z
N CYS A 1 2.31 -6.19 -8.34
CA CYS A 1 2.94 -6.11 -7.01
C CYS A 1 3.12 -7.49 -6.41
N GLU A 2 2.11 -8.35 -6.49
CA GLU A 2 2.11 -9.69 -5.90
C GLU A 2 3.30 -10.57 -6.32
N ASN A 3 3.68 -10.58 -7.61
CA ASN A 3 4.88 -11.29 -8.11
C ASN A 3 6.22 -10.81 -7.52
N ARG A 4 6.21 -9.81 -6.64
CA ARG A 4 7.37 -9.28 -5.91
C ARG A 4 7.13 -9.29 -4.39
N ASP A 5 6.19 -10.12 -3.92
CA ASP A 5 5.73 -10.25 -2.53
C ASP A 5 5.28 -8.91 -1.92
N GLY A 6 4.61 -8.08 -2.72
CA GLY A 6 4.05 -6.82 -2.27
C GLY A 6 2.59 -6.66 -2.69
N GLY A 7 1.88 -5.78 -2.02
CA GLY A 7 0.53 -5.34 -2.40
C GLY A 7 0.56 -4.04 -3.18
N LEU A 8 -0.57 -3.64 -3.76
CA LEU A 8 -0.77 -2.25 -4.14
C LEU A 8 -0.67 -1.36 -2.90
N VAL A 9 -0.18 -0.14 -3.06
CA VAL A 9 0.09 0.75 -1.92
C VAL A 9 -1.18 1.07 -1.13
N SER A 10 -1.11 0.87 0.18
CA SER A 10 -2.04 1.46 1.14
C SER A 10 -1.46 2.75 1.71
N VAL A 11 -2.31 3.75 1.92
CA VAL A 11 -1.93 5.04 2.51
C VAL A 11 -2.76 5.24 3.76
N LEU A 12 -2.12 5.06 4.92
CA LEU A 12 -2.78 4.99 6.22
C LEU A 12 -2.58 6.24 7.07
N SER A 13 -1.79 7.20 6.60
CA SER A 13 -1.55 8.45 7.31
C SER A 13 -1.06 9.55 6.37
N GLN A 14 -1.05 10.80 6.86
CA GLN A 14 -0.44 11.91 6.14
C GLN A 14 1.07 11.69 5.92
N ALA A 15 1.76 11.03 6.84
CA ALA A 15 3.18 10.72 6.69
C ALA A 15 3.41 9.75 5.52
N GLU A 16 2.57 8.71 5.38
CA GLU A 16 2.61 7.81 4.23
C GLU A 16 2.25 8.53 2.93
N GLN A 17 1.25 9.41 2.93
CA GLN A 17 0.90 10.23 1.76
C GLN A 17 2.10 11.08 1.31
N ASN A 18 2.79 11.74 2.24
CA ASN A 18 3.97 12.55 1.97
C ASN A 18 5.14 11.70 1.42
N PHE A 19 5.31 10.48 1.95
CA PHE A 19 6.31 9.53 1.46
C PHE A 19 6.01 9.11 0.02
N VAL A 20 4.77 8.73 -0.27
CA VAL A 20 4.35 8.28 -1.60
C VAL A 20 4.52 9.43 -2.61
N GLN A 21 3.96 10.62 -2.36
CA GLN A 21 4.03 11.74 -3.31
C GLN A 21 5.45 12.26 -3.59
N SER A 22 6.42 12.02 -2.70
CA SER A 22 7.83 12.42 -2.93
C SER A 22 8.60 11.46 -3.83
N HIS A 23 8.09 10.23 -4.02
CA HIS A 23 8.75 9.19 -4.78
C HIS A 23 8.00 8.79 -6.06
N VAL A 24 6.72 9.17 -6.17
CA VAL A 24 5.87 8.78 -7.29
C VAL A 24 4.99 9.91 -7.79
N ALA A 25 4.65 9.87 -9.09
CA ALA A 25 3.87 10.92 -9.75
C ALA A 25 2.36 10.75 -9.57
N SER A 26 1.75 9.79 -10.25
CA SER A 26 0.31 9.50 -10.22
C SER A 26 0.06 8.04 -10.59
N GLY A 27 -0.98 7.43 -10.03
CA GLY A 27 -1.27 6.02 -10.28
C GLY A 27 -2.20 5.38 -9.28
N TRP A 28 -2.51 4.12 -9.54
CA TRP A 28 -3.39 3.30 -8.73
C TRP A 28 -2.88 3.12 -7.31
N LEU A 29 -3.81 3.29 -6.39
CA LEU A 29 -3.68 2.88 -5.00
C LEU A 29 -4.31 1.50 -4.82
N GLY A 30 -4.03 0.85 -3.70
CA GLY A 30 -4.66 -0.41 -3.33
C GLY A 30 -6.09 -0.25 -2.80
N LEU A 31 -6.72 0.93 -2.94
CA LEU A 31 -8.03 1.24 -2.39
C LEU A 31 -9.12 0.99 -3.43
N ASN A 32 -10.11 0.16 -3.08
CA ASN A 32 -11.27 -0.11 -3.91
C ASN A 32 -12.59 0.05 -3.14
N TYR A 33 -13.67 0.30 -3.87
CA TYR A 33 -15.01 0.42 -3.33
C TYR A 33 -15.73 -0.92 -3.50
N SER A 34 -16.00 -1.56 -2.37
CA SER A 34 -16.83 -2.75 -2.25
C SER A 34 -18.06 -2.35 -1.43
N ASP A 35 -19.11 -1.91 -2.12
CA ASP A 35 -20.34 -1.34 -1.56
C ASP A 35 -20.77 -2.03 -0.24
N PRO A 36 -20.93 -1.28 0.87
CA PRO A 36 -20.95 0.18 1.00
C PRO A 36 -19.62 0.82 1.42
N ARG A 37 -18.49 0.12 1.35
CA ARG A 37 -17.23 0.58 2.00
C ARG A 37 -16.04 0.64 1.05
N TRP A 38 -15.14 1.57 1.37
CA TRP A 38 -13.79 1.59 0.82
C TRP A 38 -12.89 0.65 1.62
N THR A 39 -12.13 -0.18 0.92
CA THR A 39 -11.25 -1.20 1.51
C THR A 39 -9.89 -1.20 0.85
N TRP A 40 -8.84 -1.32 1.66
CA TRP A 40 -7.49 -1.56 1.16
C TRP A 40 -7.31 -3.04 0.82
N SER A 41 -6.70 -3.31 -0.34
CA SER A 41 -6.42 -4.65 -0.84
C SER A 41 -5.41 -5.44 0.00
N ASP A 42 -4.61 -4.75 0.82
CA ASP A 42 -3.69 -5.37 1.78
C ASP A 42 -4.35 -5.73 3.13
N GLY A 43 -5.66 -5.47 3.27
CA GLY A 43 -6.41 -5.72 4.51
C GLY A 43 -6.28 -4.63 5.58
N SER A 44 -5.53 -3.56 5.32
CA SER A 44 -5.37 -2.45 6.26
C SER A 44 -6.69 -1.73 6.53
N TYR A 45 -6.82 -1.20 7.75
CA TYR A 45 -8.04 -0.50 8.15
C TYR A 45 -8.18 0.86 7.47
N TYR A 46 -9.36 1.14 6.90
CA TYR A 46 -9.65 2.41 6.22
C TYR A 46 -10.01 3.52 7.24
N HIS A 47 -9.02 4.30 7.65
CA HIS A 47 -9.19 5.42 8.60
C HIS A 47 -8.54 6.73 8.18
N TYR A 48 -7.82 6.73 7.05
CA TYR A 48 -7.22 7.91 6.45
C TYR A 48 -7.72 8.06 5.02
N SER A 49 -7.94 9.31 4.60
CA SER A 49 -8.35 9.62 3.25
C SER A 49 -7.75 10.94 2.78
N ASN A 50 -7.35 11.00 1.51
CA ASN A 50 -6.89 12.23 0.85
C ASN A 50 -7.67 12.50 -0.44
N TRP A 51 -9.00 12.33 -0.40
CA TRP A 51 -9.87 12.50 -1.56
C TRP A 51 -9.84 13.93 -2.13
N HIS A 52 -9.92 14.00 -3.46
CA HIS A 52 -10.22 15.20 -4.21
C HIS A 52 -11.71 15.57 -4.03
N GLN A 53 -12.04 16.86 -4.11
CA GLN A 53 -13.42 17.33 -3.96
C GLN A 53 -14.33 16.76 -5.06
N GLU A 54 -13.86 16.77 -6.30
CA GLU A 54 -14.49 16.08 -7.41
C GLU A 54 -14.04 14.61 -7.41
N GLN A 55 -14.91 13.72 -6.96
CA GLN A 55 -14.55 12.30 -6.80
C GLN A 55 -14.55 11.51 -8.10
N GLY A 56 -15.23 11.93 -9.16
CA GLY A 56 -15.31 11.15 -10.41
C GLY A 56 -16.20 9.92 -10.30
N SER A 57 -15.96 8.91 -11.14
CA SER A 57 -16.80 7.70 -11.27
C SER A 57 -15.97 6.41 -11.18
N GLY A 58 -16.62 5.28 -10.89
CA GLY A 58 -15.97 3.98 -10.75
C GLY A 58 -15.71 3.58 -9.30
N SER A 59 -14.88 2.54 -9.13
CA SER A 59 -14.70 1.86 -7.84
C SER A 59 -13.24 1.70 -7.43
N CYS A 60 -12.28 2.29 -8.16
CA CYS A 60 -10.86 2.24 -7.82
C CYS A 60 -10.32 3.65 -7.57
N ALA A 61 -9.43 3.80 -6.58
CA ALA A 61 -8.81 5.07 -6.24
C ALA A 61 -7.46 5.25 -6.95
N CYS A 62 -7.29 6.38 -7.63
CA CYS A 62 -6.04 6.78 -8.25
C CYS A 62 -5.52 8.05 -7.56
N MET A 63 -4.24 8.06 -7.19
CA MET A 63 -3.55 9.26 -6.74
C MET A 63 -3.16 10.10 -7.96
N LEU A 64 -3.49 11.38 -7.91
CA LEU A 64 -3.23 12.32 -8.99
C LEU A 64 -1.83 12.95 -8.86
N GLY A 65 -1.42 13.71 -9.88
CA GLY A 65 -0.14 14.40 -9.88
C GLY A 65 -0.14 15.70 -9.07
N SER A 66 1.02 16.38 -9.05
CA SER A 66 1.25 17.61 -8.30
C SER A 66 0.27 18.76 -8.58
N LYS A 67 -0.22 18.88 -9.82
CA LYS A 67 -1.22 19.89 -10.22
C LYS A 67 -2.56 19.74 -9.49
N GLU A 68 -2.83 18.53 -9.03
CA GLU A 68 -4.05 18.14 -8.31
C GLU A 68 -3.74 17.86 -6.83
N GLU A 69 -2.62 18.38 -6.33
CA GLU A 69 -2.18 18.28 -4.93
C GLU A 69 -2.06 16.83 -4.41
N TYR A 70 -1.77 15.88 -5.31
CA TYR A 70 -1.67 14.45 -5.00
C TYR A 70 -2.93 13.86 -4.34
N LYS A 71 -4.09 14.49 -4.58
CA LYS A 71 -5.38 14.00 -4.11
C LYS A 71 -5.80 12.72 -4.81
N TRP A 72 -6.72 12.00 -4.19
CA TRP A 72 -7.26 10.75 -4.73
C TRP A 72 -8.56 10.99 -5.46
N ARG A 73 -8.79 10.27 -6.56
CA ARG A 73 -10.04 10.34 -7.33
C ARG A 73 -10.47 8.95 -7.77
N LYS A 74 -11.77 8.76 -7.95
CA LYS A 74 -12.38 7.53 -8.44
C LYS A 74 -12.22 7.44 -9.94
N PHE A 75 -11.84 6.26 -10.40
CA PHE A 75 -11.81 5.88 -11.80
C PHE A 75 -12.36 4.45 -11.98
N PRO A 76 -12.85 4.09 -13.18
CA PRO A 76 -13.11 2.70 -13.53
C PRO A 76 -11.85 1.85 -13.35
N CYS A 77 -11.98 0.71 -12.66
CA CYS A 77 -10.83 -0.17 -12.38
C CYS A 77 -10.19 -0.76 -13.65
N SER A 78 -10.89 -0.71 -14.79
CA SER A 78 -10.40 -1.14 -16.10
C SER A 78 -9.42 -0.15 -16.75
N ASP A 79 -9.29 1.07 -16.22
CA ASP A 79 -8.43 2.09 -16.82
C ASP A 79 -6.94 1.73 -16.67
N LEU A 80 -6.18 1.98 -17.74
CA LEU A 80 -4.74 1.75 -17.76
C LEU A 80 -4.01 2.93 -17.11
N ASN A 81 -3.67 2.78 -15.83
CA ASN A 81 -2.80 3.71 -15.10
C ASN A 81 -1.56 2.99 -14.57
N SER A 82 -0.50 3.77 -14.33
CA SER A 82 0.63 3.34 -13.50
C SER A 82 0.14 2.93 -12.11
N TYR A 83 0.93 2.15 -11.39
CA TYR A 83 0.58 1.67 -10.05
C TYR A 83 1.80 1.67 -9.14
N PHE A 84 1.56 1.69 -7.83
CA PHE A 84 2.61 1.70 -6.81
C PHE A 84 2.46 0.51 -5.89
N CYS A 85 3.59 -0.13 -5.56
CA CYS A 85 3.61 -1.30 -4.69
C CYS A 85 4.14 -0.93 -3.30
N LYS A 86 3.53 -1.50 -2.27
CA LYS A 86 4.01 -1.49 -0.88
C LYS A 86 4.35 -2.92 -0.51
N LYS A 87 5.54 -3.13 0.07
CA LYS A 87 5.98 -4.40 0.63
C LYS A 87 6.39 -4.15 2.07
N ASN A 88 6.06 -5.08 2.95
CA ASN A 88 6.56 -5.04 4.31
C ASN A 88 8.09 -5.17 4.24
N ALA A 89 8.79 -4.27 4.92
CA ALA A 89 10.25 -4.33 5.01
C ALA A 89 10.74 -5.48 5.89
N ASP A 90 9.81 -6.25 6.46
CA ASP A 90 10.09 -7.42 7.26
C ASP A 90 10.92 -8.40 6.44
N LYS A 91 12.15 -8.57 6.88
CA LYS A 91 13.12 -9.44 6.26
C LYS A 91 13.04 -10.71 7.09
N ASP A 92 12.62 -11.82 6.51
CA ASP A 92 12.70 -13.12 7.19
C ASP A 92 14.15 -13.39 7.58
N GLU A 93 14.50 -13.07 8.82
CA GLU A 93 15.85 -13.27 9.34
C GLU A 93 16.09 -14.75 9.68
N CYS A 94 15.02 -15.53 9.81
CA CYS A 94 15.05 -16.97 9.97
C CYS A 94 15.34 -17.74 8.67
N TYR A 95 15.27 -17.10 7.49
CA TYR A 95 15.49 -17.74 6.19
C TYR A 95 16.78 -18.57 6.11
N ASN A 96 17.87 -18.12 6.75
CA ASN A 96 19.16 -18.82 6.75
C ASN A 96 19.44 -19.61 8.03
N SER A 97 18.42 -19.90 8.86
CA SER A 97 18.57 -20.62 10.14
C SER A 97 19.69 -20.03 11.02
N PRO A 98 19.57 -18.78 11.48
CA PRO A 98 20.64 -18.07 12.19
C PRO A 98 20.97 -18.62 13.59
N CYS A 99 20.08 -19.44 14.18
CA CYS A 99 20.24 -19.96 15.54
C CYS A 99 21.22 -21.13 15.61
N GLY A 100 22.29 -20.97 16.40
CA GLY A 100 23.26 -22.01 16.68
C GLY A 100 22.78 -23.04 17.71
N HIS A 101 23.55 -24.12 17.89
CA HIS A 101 23.37 -25.13 18.94
C HIS A 101 21.99 -25.80 19.01
N GLY A 102 21.30 -25.92 17.86
CA GLY A 102 19.96 -26.50 17.81
C GLY A 102 18.84 -25.58 18.32
N GLY A 103 19.10 -24.27 18.43
CA GLY A 103 18.07 -23.28 18.73
C GLY A 103 17.02 -23.18 17.62
N THR A 104 15.79 -22.82 17.99
CA THR A 104 14.68 -22.59 17.04
C THR A 104 14.57 -21.11 16.75
N CYS A 105 14.60 -20.73 15.48
CA CYS A 105 14.42 -19.35 15.07
C CYS A 105 12.93 -18.98 15.08
N VAL A 106 12.61 -17.85 15.72
CA VAL A 106 11.26 -17.26 15.72
C VAL A 106 11.35 -15.87 15.10
N ASP A 107 10.76 -15.73 13.93
CA ASP A 107 10.66 -14.46 13.20
C ASP A 107 9.65 -13.52 13.88
N ILE A 108 10.04 -12.26 14.08
CA ILE A 108 9.22 -11.24 14.72
C ILE A 108 9.37 -9.90 13.98
N ILE A 109 8.42 -8.98 14.14
CA ILE A 109 8.54 -7.67 13.50
C ILE A 109 8.91 -6.61 14.54
N PRO A 110 10.09 -5.95 14.47
CA PRO A 110 11.20 -6.13 13.53
C PRO A 110 12.37 -6.94 14.13
N GLY A 111 12.63 -8.17 13.65
CA GLY A 111 13.79 -9.00 14.03
C GLY A 111 13.54 -10.51 14.13
N PHE A 112 14.40 -11.22 14.87
CA PHE A 112 14.17 -12.63 15.23
C PHE A 112 14.69 -12.96 16.62
N PHE A 113 14.22 -14.08 17.17
CA PHE A 113 14.75 -14.68 18.39
C PHE A 113 15.28 -16.10 18.15
N CYS A 114 16.33 -16.42 18.91
CA CYS A 114 16.74 -17.77 19.28
C CYS A 114 16.51 -17.90 20.80
#